data_AF-A0A813GFH3-F1
#
_entry.id   AF-A0A813GFH3-F1
#
_cell.length_a   1.000
_cell.length_b   1.000
_cell.length_c   1.000
_cell.angle_alpha   90.00
_cell.angle_beta   90.00
_cell.angle_gamma   90.00
#
_symmetry.space_group_name_H-M   'P 1'
#
loop_
_entity.id
_entity.type
_entity.pdbx_description
1 polymer ?
#
loop_
_entity_poly.entity_id
_entity_poly.type
_entity_poly.pdbx_seq_one_letter_code
_entity_poly.pdbx_strand_id
1 'polypeptide(L)'
;SWCERELAKHVSCVKDFLRDARSHDQPYMPGSNTEHDRCTTTRQEYVDCVHGPRTQPEARYLPKPMASTQAMPLDHYKQQSVMGPVAQQPESGPGSKLPQQPSKPTDSKPPPPCEMELSIHGQCVEHAFRNAITKGQDYIFLSSNGQDRCFGSRTSFEKCLKTHKEMAAGTRAAIEADPWESPRLADHFSVLGRWLK
;
A
#
# COMPACT_ATOMS: atom_id res chain seq x y z
N SER A 1 -11.63 10.60 -6.00
CA SER A 1 -11.45 11.97 -5.47
C SER A 1 -10.17 12.59 -6.03
N TRP A 2 -9.81 13.82 -5.67
CA TRP A 2 -8.61 14.49 -6.20
C TRP A 2 -7.28 14.06 -5.53
N CYS A 3 -7.36 13.46 -4.34
CA CYS A 3 -6.20 13.01 -3.55
C CYS A 3 -5.99 11.48 -3.59
N GLU A 4 -6.63 10.75 -4.50
CA GLU A 4 -6.52 9.27 -4.57
C GLU A 4 -5.09 8.80 -4.80
N ARG A 5 -4.30 9.56 -5.56
CA ARG A 5 -2.90 9.22 -5.81
C ARG A 5 -2.08 9.23 -4.53
N GLU A 6 -2.24 10.26 -3.70
CA GLU A 6 -1.49 10.36 -2.44
C GLU A 6 -1.98 9.32 -1.42
N LEU A 7 -3.29 9.03 -1.40
CA LEU A 7 -3.84 7.92 -0.62
C LEU A 7 -3.25 6.58 -1.04
N ALA A 8 -3.18 6.30 -2.35
CA ALA A 8 -2.64 5.05 -2.87
C ALA A 8 -1.14 4.88 -2.53
N LYS A 9 -0.35 5.96 -2.59
CA LYS A 9 1.04 5.96 -2.12
C LYS A 9 1.15 5.60 -0.64
N HIS A 10 0.31 6.21 0.19
CA HIS A 10 0.29 5.91 1.62
C HIS A 10 -0.09 4.45 1.89
N VAL A 11 -1.15 3.95 1.25
CA VAL A 11 -1.57 2.54 1.36
C VAL A 11 -0.46 1.59 0.90
N SER A 12 0.26 1.92 -0.18
CA SER A 12 1.42 1.13 -0.62
C SER A 12 2.53 1.12 0.44
N CYS A 13 2.89 2.28 0.98
CA CYS A 13 3.89 2.40 2.04
C CYS A 13 3.51 1.52 3.24
N VAL A 14 2.26 1.58 3.69
CA VAL A 14 1.78 0.81 4.84
C VAL A 14 1.89 -0.70 4.60
N LYS A 15 1.52 -1.17 3.40
CA LYS A 15 1.66 -2.59 3.03
C LYS A 15 3.12 -3.02 3.01
N ASP A 16 3.99 -2.23 2.38
CA ASP A 16 5.41 -2.55 2.29
C ASP A 16 6.08 -2.53 3.66
N PHE A 17 5.74 -1.55 4.51
CA PHE A 17 6.23 -1.48 5.88
C PHE A 17 5.75 -2.68 6.72
N LEU A 18 4.48 -3.05 6.65
CA LEU A 18 3.96 -4.21 7.38
C LEU A 18 4.66 -5.51 6.94
N ARG A 19 4.86 -5.68 5.63
CA ARG A 19 5.58 -6.84 5.08
C ARG A 19 7.03 -6.86 5.57
N ASP A 20 7.73 -5.73 5.48
CA ASP A 20 9.13 -5.60 5.89
C ASP A 20 9.31 -5.84 7.39
N ALA A 21 8.46 -5.20 8.21
CA ALA A 21 8.51 -5.32 9.66
C ALA A 21 8.32 -6.77 10.13
N ARG A 22 7.44 -7.54 9.46
CA ARG A 22 7.20 -8.95 9.81
C ARG A 22 8.20 -9.92 9.20
N SER A 23 8.83 -9.54 8.09
CA SER A 23 9.91 -10.32 7.51
C SER A 23 11.18 -10.24 8.38
N HIS A 24 11.42 -9.08 9.00
CA HIS A 24 12.61 -8.80 9.82
C HIS A 24 12.35 -8.76 11.34
N ASP A 25 11.17 -9.21 11.79
CA ASP A 25 10.74 -9.22 13.20
C ASP A 25 10.91 -7.87 13.93
N GLN A 26 10.69 -6.77 13.20
CA GLN A 26 10.70 -5.40 13.70
C GLN A 26 9.35 -4.99 14.30
N PRO A 27 9.34 -4.00 15.22
CA PRO A 27 8.11 -3.43 15.73
C PRO A 27 7.34 -2.70 14.62
N TYR A 28 6.05 -2.99 14.50
CA TYR A 28 5.14 -2.28 13.59
C TYR A 28 4.27 -1.32 14.40
N MET A 29 4.59 -0.03 14.33
CA MET A 29 3.90 1.04 15.06
C MET A 29 3.38 2.12 14.10
N PRO A 30 2.42 1.78 13.21
CA PRO A 30 1.85 2.74 12.27
C PRO A 30 1.18 3.86 13.05
N GLY A 31 1.34 5.09 12.60
CA GLY A 31 0.63 6.21 13.19
C GLY A 31 1.32 6.93 14.33
N SER A 32 2.29 6.29 14.98
CA SER A 32 3.07 6.93 16.04
C SER A 32 3.87 8.08 15.43
N ASN A 33 3.88 9.28 16.02
CA ASN A 33 4.78 10.36 15.59
C ASN A 33 6.23 10.11 16.05
N THR A 34 6.61 8.84 16.18
CA THR A 34 7.94 8.40 16.60
C THR A 34 8.76 8.02 15.38
N GLU A 35 10.05 7.79 15.58
CA GLU A 35 11.00 7.37 14.54
C GLU A 35 10.62 6.04 13.86
N HIS A 36 9.65 5.31 14.40
CA HIS A 36 9.20 4.02 13.89
C HIS A 36 8.03 4.10 12.89
N ASP A 37 7.43 5.28 12.65
CA ASP A 37 6.44 5.43 11.57
C ASP A 37 7.10 5.86 10.26
N ARG A 38 7.49 4.86 9.48
CA ARG A 38 8.12 5.02 8.15
C ARG A 38 7.18 5.62 7.10
N CYS A 39 5.87 5.66 7.37
CA CYS A 39 4.86 6.18 6.45
C CYS A 39 4.35 7.58 6.84
N THR A 40 5.00 8.24 7.80
CA THR A 40 4.67 9.62 8.22
C THR A 40 4.63 10.59 7.05
N THR A 41 5.60 10.53 6.13
CA THR A 41 5.68 11.43 4.97
C THR A 41 4.49 11.26 4.02
N THR A 42 4.23 10.02 3.57
CA THR A 42 3.12 9.74 2.63
C THR A 42 1.76 10.00 3.26
N ARG A 43 1.64 9.78 4.57
CA ARG A 43 0.46 10.15 5.36
C ARG A 43 0.26 11.66 5.31
N GLN A 44 1.29 12.45 5.61
CA GLN A 44 1.21 13.91 5.61
C GLN A 44 0.91 14.46 4.21
N GLU A 45 1.51 13.90 3.15
CA GLU A 45 1.19 14.27 1.76
C GLU A 45 -0.30 14.11 1.43
N TYR A 46 -0.94 13.04 1.92
CA TYR A 46 -2.38 12.85 1.74
C TYR A 46 -3.20 13.85 2.57
N VAL A 47 -2.82 14.09 3.81
CA VAL A 47 -3.47 15.07 4.70
C VAL A 47 -3.39 16.47 4.11
N ASP A 48 -2.20 16.90 3.69
CA ASP A 48 -1.94 18.19 3.06
C ASP A 48 -2.68 18.32 1.73
N CYS A 49 -2.80 17.23 0.96
CA CYS A 49 -3.64 17.21 -0.21
C CYS A 49 -5.08 17.51 0.22
N VAL A 50 -5.67 16.74 1.12
CA VAL A 50 -7.10 16.86 1.45
C VAL A 50 -7.48 18.20 2.06
N HIS A 51 -6.63 18.77 2.93
CA HIS A 51 -6.89 20.04 3.63
C HIS A 51 -6.27 21.26 2.94
N GLY A 52 -5.41 21.05 1.95
CA GLY A 52 -4.73 22.13 1.23
C GLY A 52 -5.69 22.96 0.38
N PRO A 53 -5.29 24.19 0.03
CA PRO A 53 -6.06 25.00 -0.91
C PRO A 53 -6.23 24.20 -2.20
N ARG A 54 -7.48 24.04 -2.65
CA ARG A 54 -7.84 23.28 -3.84
C ARG A 54 -7.20 23.95 -5.05
N THR A 55 -5.96 23.59 -5.38
CA THR A 55 -5.34 23.99 -6.63
C THR A 55 -6.17 23.35 -7.73
N GLN A 56 -6.94 24.17 -8.45
CA GLN A 56 -7.62 23.76 -9.67
C GLN A 56 -6.65 22.92 -10.52
N PRO A 57 -7.05 21.74 -11.00
CA PRO A 57 -6.16 20.84 -11.75
C PRO A 57 -5.55 21.48 -13.01
N GLU A 58 -6.12 22.59 -13.48
CA GLU A 58 -5.63 23.38 -14.60
C GLU A 58 -4.25 24.04 -14.33
N ALA A 59 -3.88 24.29 -13.07
CA ALA A 59 -2.63 24.97 -12.74
C ALA A 59 -1.38 24.07 -12.72
N ARG A 60 -1.53 22.73 -12.77
CA ARG A 60 -0.37 21.81 -12.77
C ARG A 60 0.24 21.58 -14.17
N TYR A 61 -0.44 22.03 -15.22
CA TYR A 61 0.09 22.02 -16.60
C TYR A 61 0.54 23.40 -17.08
N LEU A 62 0.43 24.43 -16.24
CA LEU A 62 1.06 25.71 -16.55
C LEU A 62 2.57 25.55 -16.35
N PRO A 63 3.39 25.67 -17.41
CA PRO A 63 4.82 25.68 -17.27
C PRO A 63 5.17 26.78 -16.25
N LYS A 64 5.96 26.43 -15.22
CA LYS A 64 6.52 27.43 -14.31
C LYS A 64 7.10 28.54 -15.18
N PRO A 65 6.68 29.82 -15.03
CA PRO A 65 7.37 30.89 -15.71
C PRO A 65 8.84 30.78 -15.29
N MET A 66 9.71 30.52 -16.24
CA MET A 66 11.15 30.60 -16.02
C MET A 66 11.40 32.00 -15.48
N ALA A 67 11.75 32.07 -14.20
CA ALA A 67 12.13 33.32 -13.57
C ALA A 67 13.28 33.88 -14.39
N SER A 68 12.99 34.97 -15.10
CA SER A 68 13.96 35.77 -15.81
C SER A 68 14.96 36.28 -14.77
N THR A 69 16.15 35.68 -14.77
CA THR A 69 17.32 36.17 -14.08
C THR A 69 17.64 37.57 -14.58
N GLN A 70 17.18 38.59 -13.85
CA GLN A 70 17.80 39.90 -13.92
C GLN A 70 19.15 39.83 -13.21
N ALA A 71 20.15 40.30 -13.95
CA ALA A 71 21.57 40.26 -13.61
C ALA A 71 21.91 41.15 -12.41
N MET A 72 22.81 40.64 -11.56
CA MET A 72 23.69 41.44 -10.69
C MET A 72 25.12 40.89 -10.79
N PRO A 73 26.16 41.74 -10.64
CA PRO A 73 27.49 41.52 -11.21
C PRO A 73 28.47 40.75 -10.31
N LEU A 74 29.49 40.20 -10.99
CA LEU A 74 30.77 39.58 -10.57
C LEU A 74 31.24 39.82 -9.12
N ASP A 75 31.65 38.74 -8.44
CA ASP A 75 33.09 38.46 -8.25
C ASP A 75 33.41 37.03 -7.74
N HIS A 76 34.36 36.40 -8.44
CA HIS A 76 35.35 35.38 -8.02
C HIS A 76 35.03 34.37 -6.89
N TYR A 77 34.98 33.06 -7.21
CA TYR A 77 36.10 32.10 -6.99
C TYR A 77 35.73 30.64 -7.37
N LYS A 78 36.40 30.13 -8.43
CA LYS A 78 37.01 28.79 -8.58
C LYS A 78 36.16 27.50 -8.53
N GLN A 79 35.61 27.17 -9.70
CA GLN A 79 35.86 25.95 -10.51
C GLN A 79 36.39 24.67 -9.81
N GLN A 80 35.57 23.62 -9.79
CA GLN A 80 36.03 22.27 -10.18
C GLN A 80 34.88 21.46 -10.80
N SER A 81 35.13 21.01 -12.02
CA SER A 81 34.24 20.30 -12.93
C SER A 81 34.50 18.80 -12.85
N VAL A 82 33.45 17.98 -12.85
CA VAL A 82 33.52 16.60 -13.34
C VAL A 82 32.23 16.28 -14.09
N MET A 83 32.39 16.11 -15.40
CA MET A 83 31.35 15.75 -16.36
C MET A 83 31.02 14.25 -16.25
N GLY A 84 29.74 13.91 -16.42
CA GLY A 84 29.27 12.55 -16.70
C GLY A 84 28.11 12.61 -17.70
N PRO A 85 28.04 11.73 -18.70
CA PRO A 85 27.29 11.98 -19.94
C PRO A 85 25.77 11.74 -19.85
N VAL A 86 25.07 12.64 -20.55
CA VAL A 86 23.66 12.64 -20.91
C VAL A 86 23.37 11.50 -21.91
N ALA A 87 22.44 10.61 -21.56
CA ALA A 87 21.82 9.70 -22.51
C ALA A 87 20.47 10.29 -22.98
N GLN A 88 20.33 10.34 -24.30
CA GLN A 88 19.27 10.97 -25.07
C GLN A 88 17.91 10.28 -24.89
N GLN A 89 16.86 11.08 -24.72
CA GLN A 89 15.51 10.71 -25.14
C GLN A 89 15.40 10.74 -26.67
N PRO A 90 14.48 9.95 -27.23
CA PRO A 90 13.74 10.37 -28.41
C PRO A 90 12.24 10.52 -28.11
N GLU A 91 11.69 11.61 -28.62
CA GLU A 91 10.29 11.98 -28.59
C GLU A 91 9.47 11.31 -29.71
N SER A 92 8.19 11.07 -29.39
CA SER A 92 7.00 11.26 -30.24
C SER A 92 6.77 10.44 -31.51
N GLY A 93 5.57 9.82 -31.55
CA GLY A 93 4.86 9.44 -32.78
C GLY A 93 3.50 8.79 -32.49
N PRO A 94 2.37 9.32 -33.00
CA PRO A 94 1.02 8.81 -32.72
C PRO A 94 0.60 7.75 -33.75
N GLY A 95 -0.21 6.75 -33.34
CA GLY A 95 -0.75 5.78 -34.27
C GLY A 95 -1.56 4.68 -33.60
N SER A 96 -2.88 4.81 -33.70
CA SER A 96 -3.90 3.81 -33.36
C SER A 96 -3.59 2.40 -33.89
N LYS A 97 -3.80 1.40 -33.03
CA LYS A 97 -4.50 0.13 -33.30
C LYS A 97 -4.35 -0.77 -32.08
N LEU A 98 -5.46 -1.22 -31.49
CA LEU A 98 -5.49 -2.37 -30.58
C LEU A 98 -4.93 -3.60 -31.32
N PRO A 99 -3.94 -4.30 -30.76
CA PRO A 99 -3.74 -5.70 -31.03
C PRO A 99 -4.19 -6.48 -29.79
N GLN A 100 -5.15 -7.39 -29.96
CA GLN A 100 -5.25 -8.53 -29.06
C GLN A 100 -3.91 -9.26 -29.12
N GLN A 101 -3.04 -9.02 -28.13
CA GLN A 101 -1.81 -9.77 -27.97
C GLN A 101 -2.16 -11.15 -27.43
N PRO A 102 -1.70 -12.25 -28.06
CA PRO A 102 -1.58 -13.52 -27.37
C PRO A 102 -0.62 -13.31 -26.18
N SER A 103 -1.10 -13.66 -24.99
CA SER A 103 -0.36 -13.62 -23.74
C SER A 103 0.99 -14.34 -23.88
N LYS A 104 2.08 -13.58 -23.98
CA LYS A 104 3.42 -14.10 -23.68
C LYS A 104 3.38 -14.67 -22.25
N PRO A 105 3.94 -15.86 -21.99
CA PRO A 105 4.22 -16.28 -20.63
C PRO A 105 5.33 -15.36 -20.13
N THR A 106 4.94 -14.30 -19.41
CA THR A 106 5.88 -13.60 -18.55
C THR A 106 6.37 -14.62 -17.52
N ASP A 107 7.68 -14.68 -17.29
CA ASP A 107 8.32 -15.35 -16.15
C ASP A 107 7.71 -14.80 -14.85
N SER A 108 6.53 -15.30 -14.52
CA SER A 108 5.70 -14.78 -13.45
C SER A 108 6.20 -15.49 -12.22
N LYS A 109 7.17 -14.86 -11.54
CA LYS A 109 7.53 -15.26 -10.18
C LYS A 109 6.23 -15.42 -9.40
N PRO A 110 6.06 -16.54 -8.68
CA PRO A 110 4.86 -16.73 -7.87
C PRO A 110 4.68 -15.50 -6.96
N PRO A 111 3.43 -15.07 -6.73
CA PRO A 111 3.17 -13.91 -5.89
C PRO A 111 3.79 -14.11 -4.50
N PRO A 112 4.23 -13.03 -3.83
CA PRO A 112 4.71 -13.11 -2.47
C PRO A 112 3.69 -13.81 -1.55
N PRO A 113 4.15 -14.52 -0.52
CA PRO A 113 3.24 -15.14 0.43
C PRO A 113 2.38 -14.08 1.12
N CYS A 114 1.12 -14.43 1.39
CA CYS A 114 0.18 -13.61 2.13
C CYS A 114 -0.21 -12.28 1.47
N GLU A 115 -0.08 -12.16 0.14
CA GLU A 115 -0.42 -10.94 -0.60
C GLU A 115 -1.92 -10.61 -0.54
N MET A 116 -2.77 -11.62 -0.39
CA MET A 116 -4.22 -11.46 -0.24
C MET A 116 -4.55 -10.75 1.08
N GLU A 117 -4.01 -11.22 2.19
CA GLU A 117 -4.21 -10.65 3.53
C GLU A 117 -3.66 -9.22 3.59
N LEU A 118 -2.52 -8.99 2.93
CA LEU A 118 -1.93 -7.66 2.81
C LEU A 118 -2.81 -6.71 1.99
N SER A 119 -3.46 -7.21 0.94
CA SER A 119 -4.43 -6.44 0.15
C SER A 119 -5.67 -6.08 0.96
N ILE A 120 -6.20 -7.01 1.76
CA ILE A 120 -7.30 -6.76 2.71
C ILE A 120 -6.91 -5.68 3.72
N HIS A 121 -5.68 -5.73 4.24
CA HIS A 121 -5.18 -4.70 5.14
C HIS A 121 -5.11 -3.32 4.46
N GLY A 122 -4.58 -3.26 3.23
CA GLY A 122 -4.54 -2.02 2.45
C GLY A 122 -5.92 -1.41 2.22
N GLN A 123 -6.93 -2.23 1.89
CA GLN A 123 -8.32 -1.77 1.73
C GLN A 123 -8.92 -1.22 3.03
N CYS A 124 -8.61 -1.86 4.17
CA CYS A 124 -9.03 -1.35 5.47
C CYS A 124 -8.47 0.05 5.74
N VAL A 125 -7.16 0.24 5.50
CA VAL A 125 -6.48 1.53 5.67
C VAL A 125 -7.11 2.59 4.75
N GLU A 126 -7.27 2.27 3.47
CA GLU A 126 -7.88 3.16 2.48
C GLU A 126 -9.29 3.61 2.90
N HIS A 127 -10.15 2.66 3.27
CA HIS A 127 -11.52 2.95 3.68
C HIS A 127 -11.55 3.79 4.96
N ALA A 128 -10.69 3.49 5.91
CA ALA A 128 -10.68 4.19 7.18
C ALA A 128 -10.12 5.63 7.05
N PHE A 129 -9.16 5.88 6.14
CA PHE A 129 -8.75 7.25 5.78
C PHE A 129 -9.86 8.05 5.09
N ARG A 130 -10.56 7.44 4.12
CA ARG A 130 -11.71 8.08 3.46
C ARG A 130 -12.82 8.42 4.47
N ASN A 131 -13.08 7.53 5.42
CA ASN A 131 -14.08 7.75 6.47
C ASN A 131 -13.67 8.84 7.46
N ALA A 132 -12.38 8.93 7.81
CA ALA A 132 -11.89 9.96 8.71
C ALA A 132 -12.16 11.36 8.13
N ILE A 133 -11.89 11.55 6.85
CA ILE A 133 -12.09 12.82 6.15
C ILE A 133 -13.57 13.16 6.00
N THR A 134 -14.39 12.20 5.56
CA THR A 134 -15.83 12.46 5.34
C THR A 134 -16.57 12.72 6.65
N LYS A 135 -16.12 12.17 7.77
CA LYS A 135 -16.75 12.32 9.09
C LYS A 135 -16.09 13.39 9.97
N GLY A 136 -15.01 14.03 9.52
CA GLY A 136 -14.22 14.96 10.33
C GLY A 136 -13.66 14.32 11.61
N GLN A 137 -13.36 13.02 11.55
CA GLN A 137 -12.79 12.27 12.68
C GLN A 137 -11.27 12.35 12.62
N ASP A 138 -10.62 12.32 13.79
CA ASP A 138 -9.17 12.15 13.86
C ASP A 138 -8.77 10.87 13.13
N TYR A 139 -7.65 10.96 12.41
CA TYR A 139 -7.12 9.84 11.64
C TYR A 139 -6.94 8.61 12.54
N ILE A 140 -7.04 7.42 11.93
CA ILE A 140 -7.08 6.09 12.57
C ILE A 140 -6.08 5.92 13.72
N PHE A 141 -4.94 6.58 13.63
CA PHE A 141 -3.84 6.48 14.59
C PHE A 141 -3.57 7.76 15.40
N LEU A 142 -4.30 8.83 15.12
CA LEU A 142 -4.26 10.11 15.84
C LEU A 142 -5.45 10.25 16.81
N SER A 143 -6.49 9.43 16.68
CA SER A 143 -7.57 9.39 17.66
C SER A 143 -6.98 9.08 19.03
N SER A 144 -7.28 9.96 20.00
CA SER A 144 -6.87 9.88 21.42
C SER A 144 -7.17 8.54 22.09
N ASN A 145 -8.03 7.71 21.49
CA ASN A 145 -8.43 6.41 22.01
C ASN A 145 -7.51 5.27 21.55
N GLY A 146 -6.56 5.54 20.63
CA GLY A 146 -5.48 4.62 20.24
C GLY A 146 -5.92 3.29 19.61
N GLN A 147 -7.18 3.17 19.18
CA GLN A 147 -7.70 1.92 18.63
C GLN A 147 -7.29 1.74 17.17
N ASP A 148 -6.44 0.74 16.91
CA ASP A 148 -6.10 0.29 15.57
C ASP A 148 -7.34 -0.28 14.86
N ARG A 149 -7.99 0.54 14.02
CA ARG A 149 -9.18 0.16 13.24
C ARG A 149 -8.92 -1.00 12.29
N CYS A 150 -7.65 -1.25 11.93
CA CYS A 150 -7.24 -2.30 11.02
C CYS A 150 -6.49 -3.44 11.73
N PHE A 151 -6.65 -3.55 13.05
CA PHE A 151 -6.05 -4.62 13.86
C PHE A 151 -6.41 -6.02 13.35
N GLY A 152 -7.67 -6.23 12.96
CA GLY A 152 -8.16 -7.52 12.48
C GLY A 152 -7.44 -7.98 11.20
N SER A 153 -7.39 -7.11 10.18
CA SER A 153 -6.72 -7.43 8.92
C SER A 153 -5.20 -7.55 9.08
N ARG A 154 -4.60 -6.72 9.95
CA ARG A 154 -3.19 -6.84 10.33
C ARG A 154 -2.89 -8.21 10.96
N THR A 155 -3.68 -8.61 11.94
CA THR A 155 -3.52 -9.90 12.62
C THR A 155 -3.68 -11.08 11.66
N SER A 156 -4.58 -10.99 10.68
CA SER A 156 -4.72 -12.02 9.64
C SER A 156 -3.45 -12.16 8.80
N PHE A 157 -2.84 -11.05 8.39
CA PHE A 157 -1.55 -11.08 7.67
C PHE A 157 -0.43 -11.69 8.52
N GLU A 158 -0.33 -11.31 9.79
CA GLU A 158 0.68 -11.86 10.71
C GLU A 158 0.52 -13.38 10.90
N LYS A 159 -0.72 -13.87 11.04
CA LYS A 159 -1.02 -15.31 11.12
C LYS A 159 -0.64 -16.06 9.85
N CYS A 160 -0.92 -15.48 8.68
CA CYS A 160 -0.53 -16.06 7.40
C CYS A 160 0.99 -16.17 7.30
N LEU A 161 1.73 -15.08 7.58
CA LEU A 161 3.19 -15.10 7.51
C LEU A 161 3.80 -16.10 8.49
N LYS A 162 3.28 -16.17 9.72
CA LYS A 162 3.73 -17.15 10.71
C LYS A 162 3.54 -18.58 10.18
N THR A 163 2.35 -18.89 9.66
CA THR A 163 2.05 -20.20 9.08
C THR A 163 2.99 -20.52 7.91
N HIS A 164 3.24 -19.55 7.03
CA HIS A 164 4.15 -19.73 5.90
C HIS A 164 5.61 -19.96 6.35
N LYS A 165 6.09 -19.24 7.37
CA LYS A 165 7.41 -19.46 7.99
C LYS A 165 7.52 -20.86 8.60
N GLU A 166 6.48 -21.31 9.31
CA GLU A 166 6.44 -22.66 9.93
C GLU A 166 6.46 -23.80 8.89
N MET A 167 5.76 -23.61 7.76
CA MET A 167 5.77 -24.56 6.63
C MET A 167 7.13 -24.58 5.94
N ALA A 168 7.73 -23.42 5.69
CA ALA A 168 9.06 -23.32 5.06
C ALA A 168 10.18 -23.90 5.95
N ALA A 169 10.03 -23.80 7.28
CA ALA A 169 10.97 -24.38 8.25
C ALA A 169 10.78 -25.90 8.44
N GLY A 170 9.73 -26.51 7.87
CA GLY A 170 9.40 -27.93 8.09
C GLY A 170 8.96 -28.26 9.51
N THR A 171 8.76 -27.25 10.37
CA THR A 171 8.34 -27.42 11.77
C THR A 171 6.87 -27.75 11.92
N ARG A 172 6.09 -27.44 10.89
CA ARG A 172 4.71 -27.89 10.75
C ARG A 172 4.72 -28.95 9.67
N ALA A 173 4.38 -30.19 10.02
CA ALA A 173 3.94 -31.13 9.01
C ALA A 173 2.86 -30.39 8.22
N ALA A 174 3.02 -30.30 6.89
CA ALA A 174 1.91 -29.93 6.04
C ALA A 174 0.77 -30.84 6.51
N ILE A 175 -0.19 -30.27 7.22
CA ILE A 175 -1.41 -31.02 7.52
C ILE A 175 -1.90 -31.26 6.10
N GLU A 176 -1.76 -32.50 5.66
CA GLU A 176 -2.28 -33.04 4.43
C GLU A 176 -3.81 -33.00 4.59
N ALA A 177 -4.33 -31.77 4.65
CA ALA A 177 -5.73 -31.47 4.61
C ALA A 177 -6.03 -31.44 3.13
N ASP A 178 -6.47 -32.60 2.63
CA ASP A 178 -7.14 -32.71 1.35
C ASP A 178 -8.08 -31.50 1.18
N PRO A 179 -7.87 -30.62 0.18
CA PRO A 179 -8.60 -29.36 0.04
C PRO A 179 -10.11 -29.49 -0.26
N TRP A 180 -10.68 -30.70 -0.18
CA TRP A 180 -12.05 -31.00 -0.60
C TRP A 180 -12.93 -31.62 0.47
N GLU A 181 -12.42 -31.96 1.65
CA GLU A 181 -13.29 -32.27 2.78
C GLU A 181 -13.76 -30.97 3.45
N SER A 182 -14.78 -30.36 2.85
CA SER A 182 -15.71 -29.57 3.66
C SER A 182 -16.11 -30.44 4.85
N PRO A 183 -16.09 -29.93 6.09
CA PRO A 183 -16.89 -30.52 7.15
C PRO A 183 -18.34 -30.37 6.69
N ARG A 184 -18.83 -31.35 5.93
CA ARG A 184 -20.25 -31.57 5.81
C ARG A 184 -20.68 -31.74 7.24
N LEU A 185 -21.33 -30.70 7.75
CA LEU A 185 -22.31 -30.78 8.81
C LEU A 185 -23.09 -32.07 8.59
N ALA A 186 -22.68 -33.13 9.27
CA ALA A 186 -23.50 -34.30 9.50
C ALA A 186 -24.47 -33.95 10.63
N ASP A 187 -25.19 -32.84 10.47
CA ASP A 187 -26.42 -32.59 11.19
C ASP A 187 -27.54 -32.84 10.19
N HIS A 188 -27.94 -34.11 10.16
CA HIS A 188 -29.18 -34.54 9.53
C HIS A 188 -30.34 -33.74 10.14
N PHE A 189 -30.82 -32.72 9.43
CA PHE A 189 -32.13 -32.15 9.69
C PHE A 189 -33.18 -33.17 9.23
N SER A 190 -33.55 -34.10 10.11
CA SER A 190 -34.70 -34.97 9.88
C SER A 190 -35.97 -34.13 9.98
N VAL A 191 -36.64 -33.91 8.84
CA VAL A 191 -37.95 -33.22 8.72
C VAL A 191 -39.10 -34.02 9.37
N LEU A 192 -38.80 -35.07 10.14
CA LEU A 192 -39.78 -35.84 10.90
C LEU A 192 -39.30 -35.95 12.34
N GLY A 193 -39.58 -34.91 13.12
CA GLY A 193 -39.19 -34.80 14.51
C GLY A 193 -39.56 -36.03 15.34
N ARG A 194 -38.53 -36.71 15.87
CA ARG A 194 -38.66 -37.54 17.07
C ARG A 194 -37.29 -37.77 17.69
N TRP A 195 -37.12 -37.31 18.92
CA TRP A 195 -36.00 -37.67 19.78
C TRP A 195 -36.33 -39.00 20.47
N LEU A 196 -35.42 -39.96 20.43
CA LEU A 196 -35.45 -41.13 21.30
C LEU A 196 -34.30 -41.00 22.32
N LYS A 197 -34.62 -41.33 23.58
CA LYS A 197 -33.70 -41.34 24.73
C LYS A 197 -32.73 -42.50 24.66
#